data_AF-M1BN11-F1
#
_entry.id   AF-M1BN11-F1
#
_cell.length_a   1.000
_cell.length_b   1.000
_cell.length_c   1.000
_cell.angle_alpha   90.00
_cell.angle_beta   90.00
_cell.angle_gamma   90.00
#
_symmetry.space_group_name_H-M   'P 1'
#
loop_
_entity.id
_entity.type
_entity.pdbx_description
1 polymer ?
#
loop_
_entity_poly.entity_id
_entity_poly.type
_entity_poly.pdbx_seq_one_letter_code
_entity_poly.pdbx_strand_id
1 'polypeptide(L)'
;MVQADQSPLSTIEIVEKCCGPQTRSHVFGFGGGVKAKDLKGGTSSKAELLSALRSTREDIKSLNEENKSLNEENKSLNDHLSTIEDKMKEIMKMKELFAAQQSHVPPITSVSTE
;
A
#
# COMPACT_ATOMS: atom_id res chain seq x y z
N MET A 1 -46.65 -30.85 -13.72
CA MET A 1 -45.60 -30.17 -14.50
C MET A 1 -46.28 -29.57 -15.72
N VAL A 2 -46.54 -28.26 -15.72
CA VAL A 2 -47.06 -27.58 -16.91
C VAL A 2 -45.88 -26.87 -17.53
N GLN A 3 -45.39 -27.45 -18.62
CA GLN A 3 -44.34 -26.88 -19.46
C GLN A 3 -44.93 -25.65 -20.12
N ALA A 4 -44.59 -24.47 -19.62
CA ALA A 4 -44.94 -23.22 -20.28
C ALA A 4 -44.17 -23.19 -21.60
N ASP A 5 -44.92 -23.27 -22.69
CA ASP A 5 -44.43 -23.15 -24.05
C ASP A 5 -43.88 -21.73 -24.23
N GLN A 6 -42.61 -21.55 -23.90
CA GLN A 6 -41.93 -20.27 -23.97
C GLN A 6 -41.44 -20.08 -25.40
N SER A 7 -42.40 -19.97 -26.31
CA SER A 7 -42.16 -19.45 -27.65
C SER A 7 -41.48 -18.08 -27.52
N PRO A 8 -40.38 -17.81 -28.24
CA PRO A 8 -39.70 -16.53 -28.17
C PRO A 8 -40.68 -15.46 -28.66
N LEU A 9 -41.18 -14.65 -27.73
CA LEU A 9 -42.05 -13.53 -28.04
C LEU A 9 -41.36 -12.68 -29.11
N SER A 10 -42.09 -12.36 -30.17
CA SER A 10 -41.56 -11.48 -31.20
C SER A 10 -41.20 -10.13 -30.56
N THR A 11 -40.16 -9.47 -31.07
CA THR A 11 -39.67 -8.19 -30.51
C THR A 11 -40.79 -7.18 -30.31
N ILE A 12 -41.82 -7.20 -31.17
CA ILE A 12 -42.98 -6.31 -31.08
C ILE A 12 -43.87 -6.62 -29.88
N GLU A 13 -44.11 -7.90 -29.57
CA GLU A 13 -44.90 -8.34 -28.41
C GLU A 13 -44.20 -8.01 -27.09
N ILE A 14 -42.86 -8.10 -27.06
CA ILE A 14 -42.07 -7.72 -25.88
C ILE A 14 -42.18 -6.22 -25.62
N VAL A 15 -42.07 -5.40 -26.67
CA VAL A 15 -42.16 -3.94 -26.57
C VAL A 15 -43.56 -3.51 -26.13
N GLU A 16 -44.61 -4.13 -26.67
CA GLU A 16 -46.00 -3.84 -26.30
C GLU A 16 -46.30 -4.21 -24.84
N LYS A 17 -45.77 -5.33 -24.34
CA LYS A 17 -45.89 -5.72 -22.92
C LYS A 17 -45.22 -4.73 -21.96
N CYS A 18 -44.05 -4.19 -22.33
CA CYS A 18 -43.26 -3.33 -21.45
C CYS A 18 -43.66 -1.85 -21.52
N CYS A 19 -44.00 -1.36 -22.71
CA CYS A 19 -44.20 0.06 -22.98
C CYS A 19 -45.67 0.43 -23.30
N GLY A 20 -46.56 -0.56 -23.38
CA GLY A 20 -47.94 -0.39 -23.79
C GLY A 20 -48.11 -0.25 -25.31
N PRO A 21 -49.36 -0.09 -25.79
CA PRO A 21 -49.66 0.01 -27.23
C PRO A 21 -48.94 1.19 -27.88
N GLN A 22 -48.03 0.91 -28.82
CA GLN A 22 -47.37 1.98 -29.57
C GLN A 22 -48.30 2.50 -30.68
N THR A 23 -48.43 3.83 -30.75
CA THR A 23 -49.15 4.51 -31.83
C THR A 23 -48.14 5.10 -32.81
N ARG A 24 -48.54 5.28 -34.08
CA ARG A 24 -47.66 5.83 -35.13
C ARG A 24 -47.09 7.21 -34.80
N SER A 25 -47.72 7.94 -33.88
CA SER A 25 -47.28 9.25 -33.37
C SER A 25 -46.32 9.18 -32.17
N HIS A 26 -46.18 8.02 -31.53
CA HIS A 26 -45.37 7.86 -30.32
C HIS A 26 -44.67 6.48 -30.32
N VAL A 27 -43.49 6.45 -30.94
CA VAL A 27 -42.61 5.28 -30.95
C VAL A 27 -41.64 5.40 -29.78
N PHE A 28 -41.64 4.41 -28.88
CA PHE A 28 -40.60 4.29 -27.85
C PHE A 28 -39.33 3.77 -28.54
N GLY A 29 -38.35 4.63 -28.73
CA GLY A 29 -37.01 4.24 -29.15
C GLY A 29 -36.14 4.03 -27.92
N PHE A 30 -35.36 2.94 -27.87
CA PHE A 30 -34.18 2.85 -26.99
C PHE A 30 -33.10 3.80 -27.52
N GLY A 31 -33.35 5.11 -27.42
CA GLY A 31 -32.54 6.18 -28.00
C GLY A 31 -31.62 6.81 -26.97
N GLY A 32 -30.51 6.12 -26.69
CA GLY A 32 -29.45 6.63 -25.81
C GLY A 32 -28.49 5.56 -25.30
N GLY A 33 -28.61 4.32 -25.77
CA GLY A 33 -27.81 3.19 -25.29
C GLY A 33 -26.31 3.34 -25.55
N VAL A 34 -25.52 2.88 -24.58
CA VAL A 34 -24.08 2.62 -24.69
C VAL A 34 -23.83 1.89 -26.02
N LYS A 35 -23.08 2.49 -26.94
CA LYS A 35 -22.81 1.88 -28.25
C LYS A 35 -21.85 0.71 -28.04
N ALA A 36 -21.86 -0.30 -28.92
CA ALA A 36 -20.92 -1.43 -28.82
C ALA A 36 -19.44 -0.98 -28.76
N LYS A 37 -19.12 0.17 -29.38
CA LYS A 37 -17.80 0.81 -29.29
C LYS A 37 -17.49 1.41 -27.92
N ASP A 38 -18.51 1.82 -27.17
CA ASP A 38 -18.41 2.36 -25.81
C ASP A 38 -18.24 1.22 -24.78
N LEU A 39 -18.59 -0.03 -25.14
CA LEU A 39 -18.33 -1.24 -24.37
C LEU A 39 -16.92 -1.82 -24.62
N LYS A 40 -16.16 -1.27 -25.57
CA LYS A 40 -14.82 -1.74 -25.93
C LYS A 40 -13.77 -1.18 -24.97
N GLY A 41 -13.98 -1.39 -23.67
CA GLY A 41 -12.89 -1.35 -22.69
C GLY A 41 -11.91 -2.48 -22.99
N GLY A 42 -10.61 -2.25 -22.84
CA GLY A 42 -9.57 -3.23 -23.16
C GLY A 42 -9.90 -4.60 -22.55
N THR A 43 -10.25 -5.56 -23.41
CA THR A 43 -10.69 -6.88 -22.98
C THR A 43 -9.46 -7.70 -22.63
N SER A 44 -8.87 -7.45 -21.46
CA SER A 44 -8.00 -8.44 -20.87
C SER A 44 -8.81 -9.72 -20.71
N SER A 45 -8.27 -10.84 -21.20
CA SER A 45 -8.92 -12.13 -21.04
C SER A 45 -9.10 -12.42 -19.56
N LYS A 46 -10.17 -13.14 -19.19
CA LYS A 46 -10.36 -13.63 -17.81
C LYS A 46 -9.11 -14.33 -17.28
N ALA A 47 -8.38 -15.04 -18.14
CA ALA A 47 -7.14 -15.71 -17.78
C ALA A 47 -6.01 -14.73 -17.44
N GLU A 48 -5.85 -13.65 -18.20
CA GLU A 48 -4.85 -12.61 -17.95
C GLU A 48 -5.12 -11.87 -16.64
N LEU A 49 -6.40 -11.53 -16.37
CA LEU A 49 -6.79 -10.90 -15.11
C LEU A 49 -6.48 -11.81 -13.90
N LEU A 50 -6.74 -13.11 -14.02
CA LEU A 50 -6.42 -14.07 -12.96
C LEU A 50 -4.91 -14.22 -12.76
N SER A 51 -4.12 -14.22 -13.83
CA SER A 51 -2.66 -14.23 -13.75
C SER A 51 -2.11 -12.97 -13.09
N ALA A 52 -2.60 -11.79 -13.49
CA ALA A 52 -2.22 -10.52 -12.89
C ALA A 52 -2.57 -10.48 -11.40
N LEU A 53 -3.77 -10.94 -11.02
CA LEU A 53 -4.20 -11.00 -9.61
C LEU A 53 -3.29 -11.90 -8.76
N ARG A 54 -2.87 -13.05 -9.31
CA ARG A 54 -1.92 -13.95 -8.62
C ARG A 54 -0.56 -13.31 -8.48
N SER A 55 -0.03 -12.72 -9.54
CA SER A 55 1.25 -11.99 -9.51
C SER A 55 1.24 -10.91 -8.44
N THR A 56 0.23 -10.02 -8.45
CA THR A 56 0.11 -8.96 -7.45
C THR A 56 -0.01 -9.52 -6.03
N ARG A 57 -0.68 -10.65 -5.83
CA ARG A 57 -0.76 -11.30 -4.51
C ARG A 57 0.61 -11.82 -4.05
N GLU A 58 1.41 -12.38 -4.94
CA GLU A 58 2.77 -12.83 -4.64
C GLU A 58 3.69 -11.65 -4.33
N ASP A 59 3.60 -10.56 -5.10
CA ASP A 59 4.34 -9.33 -4.85
C ASP A 59 4.00 -8.73 -3.48
N ILE A 60 2.71 -8.63 -3.13
CA ILE A 60 2.25 -8.15 -1.82
C ILE A 60 2.81 -9.04 -0.70
N LYS A 61 2.80 -10.36 -0.89
CA LYS A 61 3.35 -11.29 0.10
C LYS A 61 4.85 -11.07 0.28
N SER A 62 5.60 -10.93 -0.81
CA SER A 62 7.05 -10.68 -0.77
C SER A 62 7.36 -9.36 -0.06
N LEU A 63 6.66 -8.28 -0.42
CA LEU A 63 6.80 -6.96 0.22
C LEU A 63 6.49 -7.00 1.71
N ASN A 64 5.52 -7.81 2.13
CA ASN A 64 5.18 -7.94 3.55
C ASN A 64 6.29 -8.64 4.35
N GLU A 65 6.91 -9.68 3.80
CA GLU A 65 8.06 -10.34 4.43
C GLU A 65 9.29 -9.42 4.49
N GLU A 66 9.56 -8.66 3.43
CA GLU A 66 10.64 -7.66 3.41
C GLU A 66 10.43 -6.58 4.47
N ASN A 67 9.21 -6.02 4.56
CA ASN A 67 8.87 -5.04 5.59
C ASN A 67 9.06 -5.59 7.00
N LYS A 68 8.70 -6.86 7.22
CA LYS A 68 8.92 -7.52 8.51
C LYS A 68 10.41 -7.62 8.83
N SER A 69 11.24 -8.01 7.87
CA SER A 69 12.70 -8.06 8.03
C SER A 69 13.29 -6.70 8.36
N LEU A 70 12.92 -5.67 7.60
CA LEU A 70 13.39 -4.29 7.82
C LEU A 70 12.94 -3.75 9.19
N ASN A 71 11.76 -4.12 9.66
CA ASN A 71 11.29 -3.73 10.98
C ASN A 71 12.14 -4.34 12.11
N GLU A 72 12.52 -5.61 11.99
CA GLU A 72 13.43 -6.25 12.95
C GLU A 72 14.82 -5.62 12.92
N GLU A 73 15.34 -5.31 11.73
CA GLU A 73 16.63 -4.61 11.58
C GLU A 73 16.59 -3.22 12.22
N ASN A 74 15.54 -2.43 11.97
CA ASN A 74 15.35 -1.12 12.59
C ASN A 74 15.30 -1.20 14.12
N LYS A 75 14.62 -2.22 14.67
CA LYS A 75 14.60 -2.45 16.11
C LYS A 75 16.00 -2.74 16.65
N SER A 76 16.74 -3.63 15.99
CA SER A 76 18.12 -3.94 16.37
C SER A 76 19.04 -2.73 16.30
N LEU A 77 18.92 -1.90 15.26
CA LEU A 77 19.69 -0.66 15.12
C LEU A 77 19.37 0.33 16.23
N ASN A 78 18.09 0.46 16.58
CA ASN A 78 17.65 1.32 17.67
C ASN A 78 18.22 0.87 19.02
N ASP A 79 18.20 -0.44 19.31
CA ASP A 79 18.79 -1.01 20.52
C ASP A 79 20.31 -0.76 20.59
N HIS A 80 20.99 -0.91 19.45
CA HIS A 80 22.43 -0.63 19.35
C HIS A 80 22.74 0.86 19.55
N LEU A 81 21.95 1.76 18.97
CA LEU A 81 22.07 3.21 19.18
C LEU A 81 21.89 3.57 20.66
N SER A 82 20.86 3.04 21.32
CA SER A 82 20.65 3.26 22.76
C SER A 82 21.87 2.83 23.58
N THR A 83 22.47 1.68 23.23
CA THR A 83 23.67 1.17 23.91
C THR A 83 24.87 2.11 23.71
N ILE A 84 25.04 2.65 22.50
CA ILE A 84 26.11 3.62 22.22
C ILE A 84 25.88 4.91 23.01
N GLU A 85 24.67 5.45 23.03
CA GLU A 85 24.33 6.66 23.76
C GLU A 85 24.66 6.54 25.25
N ASP A 86 24.37 5.40 25.87
CA ASP A 86 24.68 5.18 27.28
C ASP A 86 26.18 5.11 27.54
N LYS A 87 26.94 4.45 26.67
CA LYS A 87 28.42 4.44 26.74
C LYS A 87 29.01 5.85 26.55
N MET A 88 28.45 6.65 25.66
CA MET A 88 28.88 8.04 25.45
C MET A 88 28.64 8.90 26.69
N LYS A 89 27.50 8.73 27.37
CA LYS A 89 27.23 9.40 28.65
C LYS A 89 28.25 9.02 29.72
N GLU A 90 28.63 7.74 29.79
CA GLU A 90 29.65 7.26 30.74
C GLU A 90 31.02 7.88 30.46
N ILE A 91 31.44 7.89 29.18
CA ILE A 91 32.69 8.53 28.75
C ILE A 91 32.68 10.03 29.06
N MET A 92 31.56 10.71 28.85
CA MET A 92 31.42 12.14 29.16
C MET A 92 31.62 12.41 30.67
N LYS A 93 30.99 11.61 31.53
CA LYS A 93 31.17 11.71 32.99
C LYS A 93 32.61 11.45 33.41
N MET A 94 33.26 10.44 32.83
CA MET A 94 34.68 10.18 33.09
C MET A 94 35.55 11.36 32.66
N LYS A 95 35.33 11.91 31.47
CA LYS A 95 36.07 13.07 30.97
C LYS A 95 35.93 14.29 31.88
N GLU A 96 34.73 14.56 32.40
CA GLU A 96 34.49 15.63 33.36
C GLU A 96 35.28 15.42 34.66
N LEU A 97 35.32 14.19 35.17
CA LEU A 97 36.09 13.84 36.36
C LEU A 97 37.59 14.05 36.16
N PHE A 98 38.14 13.65 35.01
CA PHE A 98 39.55 13.89 34.66
C PHE A 98 39.87 15.38 34.53
N ALA A 99 38.99 16.16 33.91
CA ALA A 99 39.15 17.61 33.80
C ALA A 99 39.17 18.28 35.18
N ALA A 100 38.28 17.87 36.09
CA ALA A 100 38.24 18.36 37.46
C ALA A 100 39.52 17.99 38.25
N GLN A 101 40.08 16.80 38.06
CA GLN A 101 41.33 16.39 38.70
C GLN A 101 42.55 17.18 38.19
N GLN A 102 42.65 17.44 36.89
CA GLN A 102 43.77 18.23 36.33
C GLN A 102 43.77 19.68 36.82
N SER A 103 42.60 20.26 37.11
CA SER A 103 42.51 21.59 37.73
C SER A 103 43.15 21.65 39.12
N HIS A 104 43.34 20.52 39.80
CA HIS A 104 43.79 20.46 41.20
C HIS A 104 45.30 20.21 41.36
N VAL A 105 46.05 20.02 40.25
CA VAL A 105 47.50 19.85 40.28
C VAL A 105 48.17 21.23 40.29
N PRO A 106 48.89 21.62 41.36
CA PRO A 106 49.61 22.88 41.37
C PRO A 106 50.72 22.86 40.31
N PRO A 107 51.06 24.01 39.70
CA PRO A 107 52.17 24.08 38.77
C PRO A 107 53.42 23.59 39.49
N ILE A 108 54.12 22.60 38.93
CA ILE A 108 55.44 22.23 39.42
C ILE A 108 56.35 23.42 39.12
N THR A 109 56.50 24.32 40.08
CA THR A 109 57.55 25.33 40.07
C THR A 109 58.87 24.59 40.18
N SER A 110 59.51 24.36 39.04
CA SER A 110 60.92 24.00 38.98
C SER A 110 61.72 25.13 39.64
N VAL A 111 62.04 24.94 40.92
CA VAL A 111 63.07 25.74 41.59
C VAL A 111 64.40 25.34 40.96
N SER A 112 64.89 26.22 40.09
CA SER A 112 66.26 26.18 39.61
C SER A 112 67.11 26.86 40.69
N THR A 113 67.86 26.09 41.47
CA THR A 113 68.96 26.61 42.29
C THR A 113 70.25 26.58 41.47
N GLU A 114 70.95 27.72 41.48
CA GLU A 114 72.31 27.96 40.99
C GLU A 114 73.32 26.87 41.34
#